data_AF-A0A6J4FLN3-F1
#
_entry.id   AF-A0A6J4FLN3-F1
#
_cell.length_a   1.000
_cell.length_b   1.000
_cell.length_c   1.000
_cell.angle_alpha   90.00
_cell.angle_beta   90.00
_cell.angle_gamma   90.00
#
_symmetry.space_group_name_H-M   'P 1'
#
loop_
_entity.id
_entity.type
_entity.pdbx_description
1 polymer ?
#
loop_
_entity_poly.entity_id
_entity_poly.type
_entity_poly.pdbx_seq_one_letter_code
_entity_poly.pdbx_strand_id
1 'polypeptide(L)'
;MARLDSSLSLAESSALALHEAAHQLDRAADADTFLRALERNRAVWQTLRAVADRENWRVPSRRLADYALATARKMGRGCGDDTVTTLIDINRQVSAELAGGDIEHIRQRAYFIWENSGRPPGQDLDHWLMAEMDLGSGGVQSS
;
A
#
# COMPACT_ATOMS: atom_id res chain seq x y z
N MET A 1 16.38 -27.31 -5.12
CA MET A 1 16.23 -26.49 -3.89
C MET A 1 15.84 -25.09 -4.33
N ALA A 2 14.56 -24.75 -4.20
CA ALA A 2 14.09 -23.40 -4.48
C ALA A 2 14.60 -22.48 -3.37
N ARG A 3 15.28 -21.39 -3.75
CA ARG A 3 15.63 -20.31 -2.83
C ARG A 3 14.29 -19.74 -2.36
N LEU A 4 13.94 -19.91 -1.10
CA LEU A 4 12.83 -19.16 -0.52
C LEU A 4 13.29 -17.70 -0.58
N ASP A 5 12.68 -16.90 -1.47
CA ASP A 5 12.84 -15.45 -1.40
C ASP A 5 12.25 -15.03 -0.05
N SER A 6 13.13 -14.64 0.87
CA SER A 6 12.80 -14.31 2.25
C SER A 6 12.15 -12.93 2.40
N SER A 7 11.83 -12.26 1.29
CA SER A 7 11.20 -10.94 1.27
C SER A 7 10.30 -10.80 0.05
N LEU A 8 9.30 -9.93 0.15
CA LEU A 8 8.54 -9.49 -1.02
C LEU A 8 9.39 -8.51 -1.84
N SER A 9 9.14 -8.45 -3.14
CA SER A 9 9.63 -7.33 -3.94
C SER A 9 8.90 -6.03 -3.57
N LEU A 10 9.53 -4.89 -3.87
CA LEU A 10 8.94 -3.57 -3.62
C LEU A 10 7.59 -3.40 -4.33
N ALA A 11 7.43 -3.98 -5.53
CA ALA A 11 6.17 -3.98 -6.26
C ALA A 11 5.09 -4.82 -5.57
N GLU A 12 5.44 -6.01 -5.07
CA GLU A 12 4.51 -6.87 -4.32
C GLU A 12 4.07 -6.23 -3.00
N SER A 13 5.00 -5.65 -2.23
CA SER A 13 4.67 -4.94 -0.98
C SER A 13 3.77 -3.72 -1.25
N SER A 14 4.09 -2.98 -2.31
CA SER A 14 3.28 -1.84 -2.78
C SER A 14 1.88 -2.25 -3.23
N ALA A 15 1.76 -3.36 -3.96
CA ALA A 15 0.49 -3.89 -4.42
C ALA A 15 -0.43 -4.29 -3.25
N LEU A 16 0.13 -4.97 -2.24
CA LEU A 16 -0.62 -5.36 -1.04
C LEU A 16 -1.04 -4.17 -0.20
N ALA A 17 -0.16 -3.19 0.01
CA ALA A 17 -0.49 -1.99 0.78
C ALA A 17 -1.65 -1.21 0.15
N LEU A 18 -1.68 -1.09 -1.19
CA LEU A 18 -2.79 -0.48 -1.92
C LEU A 18 -4.08 -1.31 -1.83
N HIS A 19 -3.97 -2.64 -1.99
CA HIS A 19 -5.12 -3.53 -1.90
C HIS A 19 -5.79 -3.42 -0.52
N GLU A 20 -4.99 -3.44 0.54
CA GLU A 20 -5.49 -3.38 1.90
C GLU A 20 -6.07 -2.01 2.25
N ALA A 21 -5.44 -0.92 1.80
CA ALA A 21 -6.00 0.41 1.94
C ALA A 21 -7.35 0.55 1.23
N ALA A 22 -7.53 -0.07 0.05
CA ALA A 22 -8.81 -0.11 -0.64
C ALA A 22 -9.88 -0.89 0.15
N HIS A 23 -9.50 -2.06 0.67
CA HIS A 23 -10.36 -2.90 1.48
C HIS A 23 -10.82 -2.20 2.77
N GLN A 24 -9.93 -1.46 3.43
CA GLN A 24 -10.24 -0.69 4.64
C GLN A 24 -11.21 0.47 4.38
N LEU A 25 -11.03 1.19 3.26
CA LEU A 25 -11.96 2.24 2.84
C LEU A 25 -13.36 1.68 2.53
N ASP A 26 -13.42 0.53 1.86
CA ASP A 26 -14.66 -0.14 1.47
C ASP A 26 -15.45 -0.70 2.66
N ARG A 27 -14.74 -1.13 3.72
CA ARG A 27 -15.33 -1.76 4.90
C ARG A 27 -15.54 -0.82 6.09
N ALA A 28 -15.15 0.44 5.98
CA ALA A 28 -15.33 1.41 7.04
C ALA A 28 -16.82 1.55 7.37
N ALA A 29 -17.19 1.21 8.60
CA ALA A 29 -18.60 1.18 9.03
C ALA A 29 -19.04 2.49 9.70
N ASP A 30 -18.09 3.33 10.09
CA ASP A 30 -18.30 4.55 10.84
C ASP A 30 -17.22 5.61 10.51
N ALA A 31 -17.40 6.82 11.02
CA ALA A 31 -16.51 7.93 10.73
C ALA A 31 -15.08 7.74 11.27
N ASP A 32 -14.89 7.09 12.43
CA ASP A 32 -13.55 6.87 12.99
C ASP A 32 -12.79 5.83 12.16
N THR A 33 -13.44 4.71 11.84
CA THR A 33 -12.85 3.67 10.98
C THR A 33 -12.55 4.21 9.59
N PHE A 34 -13.42 5.04 9.02
CA PHE A 34 -13.19 5.69 7.74
C PHE A 34 -12.00 6.66 7.78
N LEU A 35 -11.91 7.52 8.79
CA LEU A 35 -10.81 8.48 8.91
C LEU A 35 -9.46 7.76 9.09
N ARG A 36 -9.40 6.65 9.84
CA ARG A 36 -8.20 5.81 9.94
C ARG A 36 -7.82 5.18 8.60
N ALA A 37 -8.79 4.63 7.88
CA ALA A 37 -8.57 4.05 6.55
C ALA A 37 -8.05 5.11 5.55
N LEU A 38 -8.61 6.32 5.61
CA LEU A 38 -8.17 7.44 4.77
C LEU A 38 -6.76 7.90 5.10
N GLU A 39 -6.40 8.01 6.39
CA GLU A 39 -5.04 8.37 6.78
C GLU A 39 -4.03 7.30 6.36
N ARG A 40 -4.37 6.02 6.55
CA ARG A 40 -3.55 4.90 6.05
C ARG A 40 -3.37 4.96 4.55
N ASN A 41 -4.44 5.16 3.79
CA ASN A 41 -4.36 5.30 2.33
C ASN A 41 -3.43 6.45 1.92
N ARG A 42 -3.50 7.59 2.62
CA ARG A 42 -2.61 8.73 2.37
C ARG A 42 -1.16 8.43 2.68
N ALA A 43 -0.88 7.64 3.72
CA ALA A 43 0.48 7.21 4.03
C ALA A 43 1.05 6.32 2.92
N VAL A 44 0.27 5.32 2.47
CA VAL A 44 0.66 4.43 1.35
C VAL A 44 1.01 5.24 0.10
N TRP A 45 0.16 6.18 -0.31
CA TRP A 45 0.42 7.01 -1.49
C TRP A 45 1.60 7.98 -1.32
N GLN A 46 1.89 8.44 -0.10
CA GLN A 46 3.07 9.27 0.17
C GLN A 46 4.37 8.49 -0.05
N THR A 47 4.46 7.27 0.48
CA THR A 47 5.62 6.39 0.26
C THR A 47 5.73 5.99 -1.21
N LEU A 48 4.62 5.58 -1.83
CA LEU A 48 4.59 5.22 -3.25
C LEU A 48 5.06 6.33 -4.18
N ARG A 49 4.76 7.58 -3.85
CA ARG A 49 5.24 8.72 -4.64
C ARG A 49 6.77 8.79 -4.66
N ALA A 50 7.41 8.53 -3.52
CA ALA A 50 8.88 8.51 -3.42
C ALA A 50 9.46 7.30 -4.15
N VAL A 51 8.85 6.12 -3.97
CA VAL A 51 9.23 4.87 -4.64
C VAL A 51 9.13 5.01 -6.16
N ALA A 52 8.00 5.50 -6.68
CA ALA A 52 7.74 5.60 -8.11
C ALA A 52 8.75 6.51 -8.84
N ASP A 53 9.15 7.61 -8.21
CA ASP A 53 10.14 8.55 -8.75
C ASP A 53 11.54 7.90 -8.79
N ARG A 54 11.91 7.19 -7.73
CA ARG A 54 13.23 6.56 -7.59
C ARG A 54 13.39 5.34 -8.50
N GLU A 55 12.39 4.47 -8.53
CA GLU A 55 12.38 3.26 -9.36
C GLU A 55 12.02 3.55 -10.83
N ASN A 56 11.70 4.81 -11.14
CA ASN A 56 11.21 5.25 -12.44
C ASN A 56 10.03 4.39 -12.93
N TRP A 57 9.12 4.06 -12.01
CA TRP A 57 7.95 3.25 -12.31
C TRP A 57 7.00 3.99 -13.25
N ARG A 58 6.51 3.27 -14.26
CA ARG A 58 5.44 3.77 -15.12
C ARG A 58 4.11 3.79 -14.36
N VAL A 59 3.88 2.79 -13.53
CA VAL A 59 2.67 2.63 -12.73
C VAL A 59 3.03 2.12 -11.32
N PRO A 60 2.56 2.79 -10.25
CA PRO A 60 2.05 4.15 -10.29
C PRO A 60 3.15 5.12 -10.72
N SER A 61 2.81 6.12 -11.54
CA SER A 61 3.71 7.25 -11.77
C SER A 61 3.65 8.24 -10.61
N ARG A 62 4.68 9.08 -10.45
CA ARG A 62 4.66 10.19 -9.46
C ARG A 62 3.40 11.06 -9.59
N ARG A 63 2.98 11.37 -10.82
CA ARG A 63 1.78 12.16 -11.11
C ARG A 63 0.50 11.48 -10.64
N LEU A 64 0.39 10.16 -10.84
CA LEU A 64 -0.75 9.38 -10.36
C LEU A 64 -0.83 9.39 -8.83
N ALA A 65 0.33 9.21 -8.16
CA ALA A 65 0.39 9.29 -6.70
C ALA A 65 0.00 10.69 -6.17
N ASP A 66 0.48 11.77 -6.81
CA ASP A 66 0.09 13.14 -6.44
C ASP A 66 -1.42 13.38 -6.64
N TYR A 67 -2.02 12.82 -7.69
CA TYR A 67 -3.47 12.88 -7.94
C TYR A 67 -4.28 12.13 -6.86
N ALA A 68 -3.87 10.91 -6.51
CA ALA A 68 -4.52 10.14 -5.45
C ALA A 68 -4.46 10.87 -4.09
N LEU A 69 -3.30 11.45 -3.74
CA LEU A 69 -3.13 12.27 -2.54
C LEU A 69 -4.01 13.52 -2.54
N ALA A 70 -4.12 14.21 -3.68
CA ALA A 70 -5.00 15.36 -3.82
C ALA A 70 -6.47 14.98 -3.63
N THR A 71 -6.87 13.81 -4.15
CA THR A 71 -8.22 13.26 -4.01
C THR A 71 -8.53 12.89 -2.56
N ALA A 72 -7.65 12.15 -1.89
CA ALA A 72 -7.80 11.78 -0.49
C ALA A 72 -7.91 13.01 0.45
N ARG A 73 -7.19 14.10 0.17
CA ARG A 73 -7.28 15.36 0.94
C ARG A 73 -8.64 16.05 0.85
N LYS A 74 -9.39 15.85 -0.24
CA LYS A 74 -10.70 16.49 -0.41
C LYS A 74 -11.76 15.89 0.53
N MET A 75 -11.65 14.62 0.87
CA MET A 75 -12.67 13.90 1.66
C MET A 75 -12.84 14.41 3.10
N GLY A 76 -11.84 15.11 3.66
CA GLY A 76 -11.97 15.82 4.94
C GLY A 76 -12.77 17.13 4.90
N ARG A 77 -13.33 17.50 3.73
CA ARG A 77 -14.11 18.74 3.51
C ARG A 77 -15.56 18.50 3.09
N GLY A 78 -16.13 17.33 3.42
CA GLY A 78 -17.53 17.00 3.11
C GLY A 78 -17.77 16.54 1.67
N CYS A 79 -16.76 15.93 1.03
CA CYS A 79 -16.95 15.32 -0.29
C CYS A 79 -17.66 13.97 -0.14
N GLY A 80 -18.68 13.73 -0.97
CA GLY A 80 -19.55 12.55 -0.89
C GLY A 80 -18.90 11.26 -1.39
N ASP A 81 -19.68 10.17 -1.20
CA ASP A 81 -19.32 8.77 -1.46
C ASP A 81 -18.65 8.53 -2.81
N ASP A 82 -18.99 9.28 -3.86
CA ASP A 82 -18.38 9.19 -5.19
C ASP A 82 -16.84 9.36 -5.19
N THR A 83 -16.32 10.22 -4.30
CA THR A 83 -14.86 10.43 -4.17
C THR A 83 -14.20 9.24 -3.49
N VAL A 84 -14.91 8.60 -2.53
CA VAL A 84 -14.44 7.39 -1.85
C VAL A 84 -14.35 6.25 -2.85
N THR A 85 -15.42 6.04 -3.64
CA THR A 85 -15.46 5.04 -4.71
C THR A 85 -14.31 5.23 -5.70
N THR A 86 -14.07 6.47 -6.14
CA THR A 86 -12.97 6.78 -7.05
C THR A 86 -11.60 6.37 -6.48
N LEU A 87 -11.35 6.65 -5.20
CA LEU A 87 -10.08 6.32 -4.56
C LEU A 87 -9.90 4.81 -4.37
N ILE A 88 -10.97 4.11 -4.00
CA ILE A 88 -11.00 2.64 -3.90
C ILE A 88 -10.65 2.02 -5.26
N ASP A 89 -11.25 2.51 -6.34
CA ASP A 89 -11.02 1.99 -7.69
C ASP A 89 -9.58 2.24 -8.16
N ILE A 90 -9.03 3.43 -7.91
CA ILE A 90 -7.62 3.73 -8.21
C ILE A 90 -6.69 2.78 -7.46
N ASN A 91 -6.92 2.56 -6.16
CA ASN A 91 -6.09 1.64 -5.38
C ASN A 91 -6.16 0.21 -5.94
N ARG A 92 -7.37 -0.28 -6.23
CA ARG A 92 -7.58 -1.64 -6.77
C ARG A 92 -6.90 -1.81 -8.14
N GLN A 93 -7.03 -0.82 -9.02
CA GLN A 93 -6.40 -0.85 -10.35
C GLN A 93 -4.87 -0.89 -10.22
N VAL A 94 -4.27 0.05 -9.49
CA VAL A 94 -2.82 0.11 -9.35
C VAL A 94 -2.26 -1.10 -8.61
N SER A 95 -2.98 -1.59 -7.61
CA SER A 95 -2.65 -2.85 -6.93
C SER A 95 -2.59 -4.02 -7.92
N ALA A 96 -3.61 -4.18 -8.77
CA ALA A 96 -3.65 -5.25 -9.76
C ALA A 96 -2.51 -5.14 -10.79
N GLU A 97 -2.20 -3.91 -11.23
CA GLU A 97 -1.10 -3.64 -12.16
C GLU A 97 0.26 -3.99 -11.55
N LEU A 98 0.50 -3.63 -10.29
CA LEU A 98 1.75 -3.96 -9.57
C LEU A 98 1.86 -5.45 -9.22
N ALA A 99 0.75 -6.10 -8.89
CA ALA A 99 0.71 -7.52 -8.56
C ALA A 99 0.97 -8.44 -9.76
N GLY A 100 0.71 -7.96 -10.98
CA GLY A 100 0.77 -8.80 -12.18
C GLY A 100 -0.30 -9.90 -12.22
N GLY A 101 -1.35 -9.81 -11.37
CA GLY A 101 -2.53 -10.68 -11.44
C GLY A 101 -3.01 -11.19 -10.08
N ASP A 102 -2.24 -12.04 -9.40
CA ASP A 102 -2.74 -12.81 -8.24
C ASP A 102 -2.35 -12.17 -6.90
N ILE A 103 -3.13 -11.17 -6.50
CA ILE A 103 -2.94 -10.46 -5.23
C ILE A 103 -3.08 -11.38 -4.01
N GLU A 104 -3.92 -12.41 -4.09
CA GLU A 104 -4.19 -13.32 -2.97
C GLU A 104 -3.00 -14.27 -2.75
N HIS A 105 -2.38 -14.75 -3.83
CA HIS A 105 -1.13 -15.50 -3.73
C HIS A 105 0.00 -14.66 -3.12
N ILE A 106 0.12 -13.37 -3.50
CA ILE A 106 1.10 -12.46 -2.90
C ILE A 106 0.80 -12.25 -1.41
N ARG A 107 -0.48 -12.09 -1.03
CA ARG A 107 -0.92 -11.95 0.38
C ARG A 107 -0.55 -13.18 1.21
N GLN A 108 -0.80 -14.39 0.69
CA GLN A 108 -0.44 -15.64 1.38
C GLN A 108 1.06 -15.76 1.59
N ARG A 109 1.86 -15.41 0.57
CA ARG A 109 3.32 -15.37 0.70
C ARG A 109 3.78 -14.34 1.72
N ALA A 110 3.19 -13.14 1.71
CA ALA A 110 3.47 -12.08 2.68
C ALA A 110 3.23 -12.55 4.11
N TYR A 111 2.07 -13.21 4.34
CA TYR A 111 1.74 -13.77 5.65
C TYR A 111 2.75 -14.82 6.10
N PHE A 112 3.15 -15.74 5.21
CA PHE A 112 4.12 -16.78 5.53
C PHE A 112 5.52 -16.20 5.84
N ILE A 113 5.96 -15.19 5.08
CA ILE A 113 7.22 -14.48 5.34
C ILE A 113 7.15 -13.81 6.71
N TRP A 114 6.11 -13.01 6.95
CA TRP A 114 5.92 -12.29 8.22
C TRP A 114 5.87 -13.23 9.43
N GLU A 115 5.19 -14.38 9.31
CA GLU A 115 5.13 -15.38 10.37
C GLU A 115 6.49 -16.03 10.63
N ASN A 116 7.22 -16.41 9.58
CA ASN A 116 8.56 -17.02 9.71
C ASN A 116 9.63 -16.05 10.20
N SER A 117 9.46 -14.75 9.99
CA SER A 117 10.34 -13.70 10.52
C SER A 117 10.13 -13.44 12.03
N GLY A 118 9.27 -14.21 12.70
CA GLY A 118 9.07 -14.11 14.14
C GLY A 118 8.15 -12.95 14.56
N ARG A 119 7.31 -12.44 13.65
CA ARG A 119 6.35 -11.36 13.91
C ARG A 119 7.02 -10.08 14.46
N PRO A 120 7.88 -9.44 13.64
CA PRO A 120 8.63 -8.24 14.05
C PRO A 120 7.70 -7.09 14.55
N PRO A 121 8.22 -6.17 15.37
CA PRO A 121 7.40 -5.22 16.15
C PRO A 121 6.58 -4.26 15.26
N GLY A 122 5.29 -4.04 15.59
CA GLY A 122 4.31 -3.27 14.80
C GLY A 122 3.08 -4.07 14.34
N GLN A 123 3.18 -5.40 14.45
CA GLN A 123 2.19 -6.50 14.49
C GLN A 123 1.08 -6.62 13.43
N ASP A 124 0.62 -5.55 12.81
CA ASP A 124 -0.26 -5.67 11.65
C ASP A 124 0.58 -5.84 10.39
N LEU A 125 0.13 -6.73 9.49
CA LEU A 125 0.72 -6.96 8.18
C LEU A 125 0.96 -5.63 7.43
N ASP A 126 0.04 -4.66 7.61
CA ASP A 126 0.10 -3.32 7.03
C ASP A 126 1.33 -2.52 7.47
N HIS A 127 1.65 -2.54 8.77
CA HIS A 127 2.83 -1.84 9.28
C HIS A 127 4.11 -2.45 8.74
N TRP A 128 4.15 -3.78 8.63
CA TRP A 128 5.27 -4.47 8.02
C TRP A 128 5.40 -4.14 6.52
N LEU A 129 4.30 -4.13 5.75
CA LEU A 129 4.31 -3.76 4.33
C LEU A 129 4.80 -2.33 4.10
N MET A 130 4.39 -1.38 4.95
CA MET A 130 4.89 -0.01 4.92
C MET A 130 6.40 0.05 5.21
N ALA A 131 6.88 -0.71 6.20
CA ALA A 131 8.31 -0.81 6.49
C ALA A 131 9.09 -1.44 5.32
N GLU A 132 8.57 -2.49 4.68
CA GLU A 132 9.18 -3.09 3.49
C GLU A 132 9.25 -2.10 2.32
N MET A 133 8.21 -1.29 2.13
CA MET A 133 8.22 -0.22 1.14
C MET A 133 9.30 0.83 1.45
N ASP A 134 9.41 1.24 2.71
CA ASP A 134 10.37 2.25 3.15
C ASP A 134 11.82 1.71 3.08
N LEU A 135 12.07 0.47 3.54
CA LEU A 135 13.38 -0.19 3.46
C LEU A 135 13.80 -0.42 2.01
N GLY A 136 12.86 -0.86 1.17
CA GLY A 136 13.04 -0.92 -0.26
C GLY A 136 13.43 0.46 -0.80
N SER A 137 12.78 1.54 -0.35
CA SER A 137 12.98 2.93 -0.77
C SER A 137 14.27 3.62 -0.27
N GLY A 138 14.93 3.06 0.74
CA GLY A 138 16.16 3.61 1.32
C GLY A 138 17.12 2.52 1.81
N GLY A 139 18.08 2.14 0.96
CA GLY A 139 19.24 1.39 1.42
C GLY A 139 20.07 2.26 2.37
N VAL A 140 20.28 1.75 3.58
CA VAL A 140 21.22 2.14 4.64
C VAL A 140 20.86 3.37 5.51
N GLN A 141 20.40 3.11 6.74
CA GLN A 141 20.82 3.89 7.91
C GLN A 141 21.77 3.00 8.72
N SER A 142 23.06 3.15 8.47
CA SER A 142 24.12 2.66 9.37
C SER A 142 24.30 3.66 10.51
N SER A 143 24.21 3.19 11.74
CA SER A 143 25.06 3.58 12.87
C SER A 143 24.94 2.54 13.97
#